data_AF-A0A255ZI32-F1
#
_entry.id   AF-A0A255ZI32-F1
#
_cell.length_a   1.000
_cell.length_b   1.000
_cell.length_c   1.000
_cell.angle_alpha   90.00
_cell.angle_beta   90.00
_cell.angle_gamma   90.00
#
_symmetry.space_group_name_H-M   'P 1'
#
loop_
_entity.id
_entity.type
_entity.pdbx_description
1 polymer ?
#
loop_
_entity_poly.entity_id
_entity_poly.type
_entity_poly.pdbx_seq_one_letter_code
_entity_poly.pdbx_strand_id
1 'polypeptide(L)'
;MGTLTMRLHPGSTNPENWRMKGRSRAYLAKGSISGSVSGYLCACMALIVLGVTSRSHIRSAYAVPEGRLQDFFLAGLESSFGLDDKGMAELLTTVRRFVRALRFRGKRDWLLQGAISRLSEGEVSLLCIGDNSFRYSEWKLAIGVEWRTDTTGTKPTALLVLDPTAPIGRMVAWNGRLELTGKPDSKYLYYTTWDGDIQTVTLKCVFALRKKKSWET
;
A
#
# COMPACT_ATOMS: atom_id res chain seq x y z
N MET A 1 -31.45 -1.11 1.65
CA MET A 1 -30.21 -1.59 0.97
C MET A 1 -29.18 -0.48 1.07
N GLY A 2 -27.93 -0.80 1.40
CA GLY A 2 -26.86 0.21 1.49
C GLY A 2 -26.14 0.38 0.14
N THR A 3 -25.66 1.58 -0.14
CA THR A 3 -24.85 1.89 -1.33
C THR A 3 -23.38 1.76 -0.99
N LEU A 4 -22.60 1.07 -1.83
CA LEU A 4 -21.15 0.99 -1.71
C LEU A 4 -20.50 2.08 -2.56
N THR A 5 -19.57 2.83 -1.98
CA THR A 5 -18.75 3.82 -2.67
C THR A 5 -17.27 3.54 -2.42
N MET A 6 -16.45 3.74 -3.44
CA MET A 6 -15.01 3.52 -3.37
C MET A 6 -14.29 4.84 -3.58
N ARG A 7 -13.35 5.16 -2.69
CA ARG A 7 -12.45 6.32 -2.85
C ARG A 7 -11.02 5.84 -2.95
N LEU A 8 -10.48 5.88 -4.17
CA LEU A 8 -9.09 5.55 -4.48
C LEU A 8 -8.25 6.83 -4.58
N HIS A 9 -6.96 6.72 -4.30
CA HIS A 9 -5.99 7.78 -4.54
C HIS A 9 -5.97 8.14 -6.04
N PRO A 10 -5.97 9.43 -6.43
CA PRO A 10 -6.04 9.82 -7.83
C PRO A 10 -4.86 9.26 -8.65
N GLY A 11 -3.66 9.23 -8.08
CA GLY A 11 -2.48 8.63 -8.73
C GLY A 11 -2.50 7.09 -8.89
N SER A 12 -3.47 6.37 -8.32
CA SER A 12 -3.65 4.92 -8.56
C SER A 12 -4.63 4.60 -9.70
N THR A 13 -5.35 5.60 -10.20
CA THR A 13 -6.35 5.47 -11.28
C THR A 13 -6.10 6.50 -12.38
N ASN A 14 -6.60 6.29 -13.59
CA ASN A 14 -6.60 7.36 -14.61
C ASN A 14 -7.74 8.33 -14.24
N PRO A 15 -7.50 9.64 -14.05
CA PRO A 15 -8.55 10.61 -13.68
C PRO A 15 -9.74 10.64 -14.64
N GLU A 16 -9.62 10.13 -15.86
CA GLU A 16 -10.67 10.15 -16.89
C GLU A 16 -11.68 8.98 -16.84
N ASN A 17 -11.45 7.90 -16.08
CA ASN A 17 -12.29 6.69 -16.15
C ASN A 17 -12.50 6.00 -14.78
N TRP A 18 -13.33 6.62 -13.94
CA TRP A 18 -13.69 6.14 -12.60
C TRP A 18 -14.70 4.97 -12.61
N ARG A 19 -15.37 4.69 -13.73
CA ARG A 19 -16.29 3.56 -13.88
C ARG A 19 -15.57 2.36 -14.49
N MET A 20 -15.13 1.43 -13.63
CA MET A 20 -14.74 0.03 -13.92
C MET A 20 -13.78 -0.22 -15.11
N LYS A 21 -12.64 -0.87 -14.85
CA LYS A 21 -11.50 -1.19 -15.76
C LYS A 21 -10.36 -0.15 -15.82
N GLY A 22 -10.08 0.51 -14.70
CA GLY A 22 -8.94 1.43 -14.55
C GLY A 22 -7.61 0.69 -14.33
N ARG A 23 -6.66 0.92 -15.24
CA ARG A 23 -5.25 0.46 -15.17
C ARG A 23 -4.53 1.13 -13.99
N SER A 24 -4.07 0.39 -12.97
CA SER A 24 -3.09 0.95 -12.03
C SER A 24 -1.70 0.94 -12.66
N ARG A 25 -1.21 2.12 -13.09
CA ARG A 25 0.19 2.30 -13.55
C ARG A 25 1.20 2.05 -12.43
N ALA A 26 0.74 2.07 -11.18
CA ALA A 26 1.57 1.88 -10.02
C ALA A 26 1.86 0.40 -9.73
N TYR A 27 1.03 -0.54 -10.18
CA TYR A 27 1.17 -1.93 -9.77
C TYR A 27 2.51 -2.56 -10.21
N LEU A 28 3.20 -3.20 -9.25
CA LEU A 28 4.43 -3.98 -9.43
C LEU A 28 4.25 -5.35 -8.76
N ALA A 29 4.27 -6.42 -9.54
CA ALA A 29 4.17 -7.78 -9.03
C ALA A 29 5.53 -8.30 -8.52
N LYS A 30 5.51 -9.29 -7.63
CA LYS A 30 6.68 -10.06 -7.21
C LYS A 30 7.26 -10.77 -8.43
N GLY A 31 8.58 -10.69 -8.60
CA GLY A 31 9.26 -11.17 -9.81
C GLY A 31 9.24 -10.19 -10.99
N SER A 32 8.53 -9.06 -10.92
CA SER A 32 8.68 -7.98 -11.91
C SER A 32 10.03 -7.27 -11.83
N ILE A 33 10.68 -7.40 -10.67
CA ILE A 33 12.04 -6.99 -10.38
C ILE A 33 12.71 -8.19 -9.69
N SER A 34 13.81 -8.71 -10.25
CA SER A 34 14.46 -9.91 -9.72
C SER A 34 14.96 -9.66 -8.29
N GLY A 35 14.84 -10.66 -7.41
CA GLY A 35 15.26 -10.56 -6.00
C GLY A 35 14.48 -9.57 -5.13
N SER A 36 13.47 -8.88 -5.66
CA SER A 36 12.71 -7.88 -4.89
C SER A 36 11.72 -8.51 -3.91
N VAL A 37 11.67 -7.92 -2.71
CA VAL A 37 10.77 -8.32 -1.62
C VAL A 37 9.51 -7.45 -1.61
N SER A 38 8.42 -7.98 -1.06
CA SER A 38 7.10 -7.32 -1.08
C SER A 38 7.12 -5.92 -0.47
N GLY A 39 7.90 -5.70 0.59
CA GLY A 39 8.08 -4.40 1.22
C GLY A 39 8.63 -3.35 0.26
N TYR A 40 9.76 -3.66 -0.40
CA TYR A 40 10.39 -2.74 -1.35
C TYR A 40 9.48 -2.44 -2.55
N LEU A 41 8.79 -3.47 -3.07
CA LEU A 41 7.81 -3.28 -4.13
C LEU A 41 6.67 -2.36 -3.68
N CYS A 42 6.13 -2.53 -2.48
CA CYS A 42 5.08 -1.65 -1.95
C CYS A 42 5.56 -0.21 -1.80
N ALA A 43 6.80 0.02 -1.34
CA ALA A 43 7.40 1.35 -1.28
C ALA A 43 7.54 1.97 -2.69
N CYS A 44 8.03 1.20 -3.67
CA CYS A 44 8.08 1.62 -5.07
C CYS A 44 6.70 2.01 -5.61
N MET A 45 5.68 1.17 -5.39
CA MET A 45 4.30 1.44 -5.79
C MET A 45 3.79 2.73 -5.14
N ALA A 46 4.08 2.96 -3.87
CA ALA A 46 3.69 4.17 -3.16
C ALA A 46 4.30 5.43 -3.80
N LEU A 47 5.58 5.40 -4.15
CA LEU A 47 6.26 6.51 -4.83
C LEU A 47 5.69 6.76 -6.24
N ILE A 48 5.23 5.73 -6.95
CA ILE A 48 4.52 5.89 -8.23
C ILE A 48 3.16 6.56 -8.00
N VAL A 49 2.35 6.05 -7.05
CA VAL A 49 1.01 6.60 -6.75
C VAL A 49 1.10 8.06 -6.31
N LEU A 50 2.14 8.42 -5.55
CA LEU A 50 2.40 9.80 -5.12
C LEU A 50 3.01 10.69 -6.21
N GLY A 51 3.34 10.15 -7.39
CA GLY A 51 3.95 10.91 -8.48
C GLY A 51 5.35 11.43 -8.15
N VAL A 52 6.13 10.69 -7.36
CA VAL A 52 7.55 10.95 -7.08
C VAL A 52 8.44 10.29 -8.14
N THR A 53 8.00 9.13 -8.63
CA THR A 53 8.70 8.36 -9.67
C THR A 53 7.71 7.73 -10.64
N SER A 54 8.21 7.07 -11.68
CA SER A 54 7.43 6.29 -12.62
C SER A 54 7.89 4.84 -12.64
N ARG A 55 7.04 3.96 -13.18
CA ARG A 55 7.42 2.55 -13.41
C ARG A 55 8.60 2.42 -14.38
N SER A 56 8.72 3.30 -15.38
CA SER A 56 9.87 3.29 -16.29
C SER A 56 11.16 3.62 -15.55
N HIS A 57 11.15 4.64 -14.69
CA HIS A 57 12.31 5.03 -13.90
C HIS A 57 12.75 3.92 -12.94
N ILE A 58 11.82 3.25 -12.25
CA ILE A 58 12.15 2.09 -11.39
C ILE A 58 12.80 0.96 -12.19
N ARG A 59 12.32 0.67 -13.40
CA ARG A 59 12.92 -0.36 -14.27
C ARG A 59 14.33 0.01 -14.70
N SER A 60 14.56 1.26 -15.08
CA SER A 60 15.90 1.75 -15.46
C SER A 60 16.87 1.75 -14.27
N ALA A 61 16.40 2.21 -13.10
CA ALA A 61 17.23 2.29 -11.92
C ALA A 61 17.66 0.93 -11.35
N TYR A 62 16.92 -0.14 -11.66
CA TYR A 62 17.34 -1.49 -11.32
C TYR A 62 18.57 -1.95 -12.11
N ALA A 63 18.73 -1.47 -13.36
CA ALA A 63 19.92 -1.75 -14.16
C ALA A 63 21.10 -0.88 -13.71
N VAL A 64 20.85 0.41 -13.48
CA VAL A 64 21.87 1.38 -13.05
C VAL A 64 21.23 2.36 -12.05
N PRO A 65 21.46 2.19 -10.73
CA PRO A 65 20.93 3.10 -9.72
C PRO A 65 21.58 4.48 -9.84
N GLU A 66 20.85 5.42 -10.44
CA GLU A 66 21.33 6.79 -10.67
C GLU A 66 20.27 7.85 -10.35
N GLY A 67 20.74 9.07 -10.14
CA GLY A 67 19.90 10.25 -9.97
C GLY A 67 19.26 10.35 -8.58
N ARG A 68 18.16 11.11 -8.51
CA ARG A 68 17.60 11.60 -7.24
C ARG A 68 16.99 10.52 -6.33
N LEU A 69 16.91 9.27 -6.76
CA LEU A 69 16.40 8.15 -5.96
C LEU A 69 17.44 7.03 -5.80
N GLN A 70 18.71 7.28 -6.15
CA GLN A 70 19.78 6.29 -6.08
C GLN A 70 19.87 5.60 -4.71
N ASP A 71 19.93 6.35 -3.61
CA ASP A 71 20.01 5.78 -2.26
C ASP A 71 18.84 4.84 -1.92
N PHE A 72 17.64 5.19 -2.40
CA PHE A 72 16.44 4.36 -2.21
C PHE A 72 16.54 3.05 -2.99
N PHE A 73 17.04 3.11 -4.22
CA PHE A 73 17.20 1.93 -5.07
C PHE A 73 18.30 1.02 -4.54
N LEU A 74 19.44 1.58 -4.11
CA LEU A 74 20.52 0.82 -3.49
C LEU A 74 20.05 0.12 -2.20
N ALA A 75 19.42 0.86 -1.27
CA ALA A 75 18.88 0.28 -0.05
C ALA A 75 17.83 -0.82 -0.33
N GLY A 76 17.01 -0.64 -1.37
CA GLY A 76 16.02 -1.63 -1.80
C GLY A 76 16.64 -2.91 -2.37
N LEU A 77 17.74 -2.80 -3.12
CA LEU A 77 18.50 -3.93 -3.67
C LEU A 77 19.21 -4.75 -2.58
N GLU A 78 19.71 -4.07 -1.55
CA GLU A 78 20.37 -4.70 -0.41
C GLU A 78 19.38 -5.46 0.51
N SER A 79 18.08 -5.14 0.43
CA SER A 79 17.02 -5.69 1.29
C SER A 79 16.53 -7.09 0.86
N SER A 80 17.45 -8.02 0.58
CA SER A 80 17.18 -9.35 0.01
C SER A 80 16.37 -10.30 0.93
N PHE A 81 16.37 -10.08 2.24
CA PHE A 81 15.71 -10.94 3.23
C PHE A 81 14.31 -10.48 3.68
N GLY A 82 13.76 -9.45 3.03
CA GLY A 82 12.50 -8.84 3.42
C GLY A 82 12.72 -7.55 4.21
N LEU A 83 11.64 -6.81 4.42
CA LEU A 83 11.65 -5.62 5.26
C LEU A 83 10.80 -5.91 6.49
N ASP A 84 11.40 -5.83 7.67
CA ASP A 84 10.62 -5.66 8.88
C ASP A 84 10.19 -4.18 9.01
N ASP A 85 9.60 -3.83 10.15
CA ASP A 85 9.11 -2.48 10.34
C ASP A 85 10.25 -1.45 10.52
N LYS A 86 11.44 -1.87 10.96
CA LYS A 86 12.62 -1.01 11.13
C LYS A 86 13.28 -0.78 9.77
N GLY A 87 13.50 -1.84 9.00
CA GLY A 87 14.02 -1.78 7.63
C GLY A 87 13.13 -0.95 6.72
N MET A 88 11.80 -1.03 6.87
CA MET A 88 10.89 -0.13 6.15
C MET A 88 11.12 1.34 6.54
N ALA A 89 11.28 1.66 7.82
CA ALA A 89 11.54 3.03 8.25
C ALA A 89 12.88 3.57 7.74
N GLU A 90 13.93 2.74 7.73
CA GLU A 90 15.25 3.06 7.17
C GLU A 90 15.16 3.30 5.66
N LEU A 91 14.50 2.40 4.94
CA LEU A 91 14.25 2.56 3.50
C LEU A 91 13.51 3.88 3.21
N LEU A 92 12.45 4.20 3.96
CA LEU A 92 11.70 5.45 3.77
C LEU A 92 12.50 6.71 4.12
N THR A 93 13.54 6.58 4.94
CA THR A 93 14.44 7.70 5.26
C THR A 93 15.23 8.16 4.03
N THR A 94 15.58 7.24 3.11
CA THR A 94 16.28 7.57 1.85
C THR A 94 15.44 8.47 0.92
N VAL A 95 14.11 8.47 1.09
CA VAL A 95 13.17 9.28 0.29
C VAL A 95 12.52 10.41 1.08
N ARG A 96 13.00 10.71 2.30
CA ARG A 96 12.43 11.74 3.18
C ARG A 96 12.40 13.16 2.59
N ARG A 97 13.20 13.41 1.55
CA ARG A 97 13.18 14.65 0.77
C ARG A 97 11.94 14.75 -0.13
N PHE A 98 11.36 13.65 -0.58
CA PHE A 98 10.21 13.67 -1.48
C PHE A 98 8.89 13.32 -0.79
N VAL A 99 8.96 12.53 0.28
CA VAL A 99 7.78 12.06 1.00
C VAL A 99 7.92 12.29 2.50
N ARG A 100 6.79 12.55 3.15
CA ARG A 100 6.68 12.46 4.61
C ARG A 100 6.06 11.12 4.93
N ALA A 101 6.69 10.38 5.83
CA ALA A 101 6.20 9.12 6.36
C ALA A 101 5.76 9.30 7.82
N LEU A 102 4.55 8.86 8.13
CA LEU A 102 4.04 8.76 9.51
C LEU A 102 3.88 7.30 9.87
N ARG A 103 4.45 6.91 11.01
CA ARG A 103 4.44 5.53 11.47
C ARG A 103 3.40 5.34 12.57
N PHE A 104 2.53 4.36 12.40
CA PHE A 104 1.58 3.90 13.39
C PHE A 104 1.97 2.49 13.87
N ARG A 105 2.02 2.32 15.19
CA ARG A 105 2.22 1.05 15.91
C ARG A 105 1.19 0.98 17.03
N GLY A 106 0.81 -0.22 17.45
CA GLY A 106 -0.09 -0.43 18.58
C GLY A 106 -1.28 -1.33 18.26
N LYS A 107 -2.42 -1.05 18.90
CA LYS A 107 -3.65 -1.85 18.74
C LYS A 107 -4.21 -1.75 17.33
N ARG A 108 -4.84 -2.84 16.86
CA ARG A 108 -5.49 -2.96 15.55
C ARG A 108 -6.32 -1.72 15.18
N ASP A 109 -7.19 -1.27 16.09
CA ASP A 109 -8.12 -0.16 15.81
C ASP A 109 -7.41 1.17 15.60
N TRP A 110 -6.34 1.43 16.36
CA TRP A 110 -5.49 2.60 16.16
C TRP A 110 -4.81 2.58 14.79
N LEU A 111 -4.29 1.42 14.37
CA LEU A 111 -3.67 1.24 13.07
C LEU A 111 -4.67 1.46 11.92
N LEU A 112 -5.88 0.89 12.04
CA LEU A 112 -6.94 1.02 11.05
C LEU A 112 -7.45 2.46 10.97
N GLN A 113 -7.73 3.10 12.10
CA GLN A 113 -8.16 4.51 12.13
C GLN A 113 -7.09 5.43 11.52
N GLY A 114 -5.82 5.19 11.84
CA GLY A 114 -4.68 5.88 11.22
C GLY A 114 -4.70 5.73 9.70
N ALA A 115 -4.74 4.50 9.20
CA ALA A 115 -4.78 4.24 7.75
C ALA A 115 -6.00 4.89 7.07
N ILE A 116 -7.21 4.71 7.62
CA ILE A 116 -8.45 5.25 7.06
C ILE A 116 -8.40 6.78 7.00
N SER A 117 -7.97 7.42 8.10
CA SER A 117 -7.85 8.89 8.18
C SER A 117 -6.89 9.42 7.11
N ARG A 118 -5.69 8.83 7.00
CA ARG A 118 -4.67 9.27 6.04
C ARG A 118 -5.10 9.04 4.59
N LEU A 119 -5.68 7.87 4.29
CA LEU A 119 -6.22 7.58 2.95
C LEU A 119 -7.36 8.54 2.56
N SER A 120 -8.19 8.96 3.52
CA SER A 120 -9.28 9.92 3.28
C SER A 120 -8.76 11.33 2.98
N GLU A 121 -7.54 11.66 3.41
CA GLU A 121 -6.84 12.91 3.10
C GLU A 121 -6.05 12.84 1.78
N GLY A 122 -6.14 11.72 1.04
CA GLY A 122 -5.42 11.55 -0.22
C GLY A 122 -3.96 11.15 -0.03
N GLU A 123 -3.61 10.53 1.10
CA GLU A 123 -2.33 9.85 1.29
C GLU A 123 -2.42 8.38 0.84
N VAL A 124 -1.31 7.64 0.91
CA VAL A 124 -1.30 6.17 0.75
C VAL A 124 -0.77 5.50 2.02
N SER A 125 -1.02 4.22 2.23
CA SER A 125 -0.59 3.52 3.45
C SER A 125 0.06 2.17 3.15
N LEU A 126 1.31 1.99 3.57
CA LEU A 126 1.98 0.68 3.60
C LEU A 126 1.50 -0.07 4.84
N LEU A 127 0.94 -1.27 4.63
CA LEU A 127 0.40 -2.14 5.65
C LEU A 127 1.35 -3.32 5.86
N CYS A 128 1.82 -3.50 7.10
CA CYS A 128 2.55 -4.71 7.48
C CYS A 128 1.55 -5.73 8.00
N ILE A 129 1.25 -6.74 7.18
CA ILE A 129 0.26 -7.76 7.46
C ILE A 129 0.95 -9.05 7.90
N GLY A 130 0.60 -9.55 9.09
CA GLY A 130 1.07 -10.83 9.61
C GLY A 130 0.09 -11.97 9.33
N ASP A 131 0.61 -13.17 9.11
CA ASP A 131 -0.20 -14.39 9.10
C ASP A 131 -0.75 -14.74 10.50
N ASN A 132 -1.66 -15.71 10.56
CA ASN A 132 -2.24 -16.21 11.82
C ASN A 132 -1.20 -16.72 12.82
N SER A 133 -0.02 -17.14 12.34
CA SER A 133 1.07 -17.63 13.19
C SER A 133 2.07 -16.55 13.60
N PHE A 134 1.89 -15.31 13.16
CA PHE A 134 2.79 -14.16 13.34
C PHE A 134 4.21 -14.35 12.77
N ARG A 135 4.50 -15.48 12.12
CA ARG A 135 5.84 -15.88 11.66
C ARG A 135 6.23 -15.19 10.38
N TYR A 136 5.26 -14.86 9.52
CA TYR A 136 5.52 -14.20 8.25
C TYR A 136 4.80 -12.85 8.21
N SER A 137 5.53 -11.81 7.81
CA SER A 137 4.97 -10.48 7.61
C SER A 137 5.14 -10.11 6.15
N GLU A 138 4.03 -9.81 5.49
CA GLU A 138 3.99 -9.38 4.11
C GLU A 138 3.53 -7.92 4.06
N TRP A 139 4.08 -7.16 3.13
CA TRP A 139 3.68 -5.77 2.93
C TRP A 139 2.65 -5.67 1.82
N LYS A 140 1.64 -4.84 2.05
CA LYS A 140 0.64 -4.44 1.06
C LYS A 140 0.56 -2.92 1.02
N LEU A 141 0.21 -2.34 -0.13
CA LEU A 141 -0.01 -0.90 -0.25
C LEU A 141 -1.51 -0.62 -0.31
N ALA A 142 -2.09 -0.05 0.75
CA ALA A 142 -3.42 0.53 0.68
C ALA A 142 -3.42 1.85 -0.09
N ILE A 143 -4.34 1.95 -1.03
CA ILE A 143 -4.50 3.09 -1.96
C ILE A 143 -5.91 3.68 -1.93
N GLY A 144 -6.80 3.16 -1.08
CA GLY A 144 -8.13 3.70 -0.92
C GLY A 144 -8.97 2.99 0.12
N VAL A 145 -10.18 3.51 0.30
CA VAL A 145 -11.15 3.04 1.29
C VAL A 145 -12.48 2.78 0.59
N GLU A 146 -13.09 1.65 0.91
CA GLU A 146 -14.47 1.33 0.57
C GLU A 146 -15.38 1.78 1.71
N TRP A 147 -16.49 2.44 1.36
CA TRP A 147 -17.49 2.94 2.28
C TRP A 147 -18.85 2.34 1.95
N ARG A 148 -19.59 2.02 3.00
CA ARG A 148 -21.01 1.64 2.90
C ARG A 148 -21.85 2.74 3.51
N THR A 149 -22.80 3.25 2.72
CA THR A 149 -23.80 4.20 3.15
C THR A 149 -25.14 3.48 3.28
N ASP A 150 -25.71 3.47 4.47
CA ASP A 150 -27.06 2.97 4.72
C ASP A 150 -27.85 3.96 5.59
N THR A 151 -29.03 3.56 6.06
CA THR A 151 -29.91 4.41 6.90
C THR A 151 -29.28 4.81 8.23
N THR A 152 -28.22 4.12 8.67
CA THR A 152 -27.49 4.40 9.92
C THR A 152 -26.29 5.33 9.72
N GLY A 153 -25.96 5.65 8.47
CA GLY A 153 -24.87 6.55 8.11
C GLY A 153 -23.86 5.93 7.15
N THR A 154 -22.71 6.61 7.02
CA THR A 154 -21.60 6.20 6.17
C THR A 154 -20.47 5.63 7.03
N LYS A 155 -20.08 4.37 6.77
CA LYS A 155 -19.00 3.71 7.51
C LYS A 155 -18.00 3.03 6.57
N PRO A 156 -16.70 3.02 6.91
CA PRO A 156 -15.70 2.34 6.10
C PRO A 156 -15.84 0.84 6.29
N THR A 157 -15.79 0.08 5.20
CA THR A 157 -15.96 -1.39 5.21
C THR A 157 -14.68 -2.13 4.87
N ALA A 158 -13.82 -1.58 4.01
CA ALA A 158 -12.55 -2.20 3.64
C ALA A 158 -11.47 -1.18 3.25
N LEU A 159 -10.20 -1.59 3.36
CA LEU A 159 -9.09 -0.95 2.66
C LEU A 159 -8.84 -1.66 1.33
N LEU A 160 -8.68 -0.87 0.27
CA LEU A 160 -8.39 -1.36 -1.08
C LEU A 160 -6.87 -1.32 -1.30
N VAL A 161 -6.27 -2.47 -1.62
CA VAL A 161 -4.82 -2.62 -1.63
C VAL A 161 -4.24 -3.06 -2.97
N LEU A 162 -2.97 -2.73 -3.16
CA LEU A 162 -2.06 -3.29 -4.14
C LEU A 162 -1.13 -4.29 -3.43
N ASP A 163 -1.27 -5.53 -3.84
CA ASP A 163 -0.59 -6.72 -3.35
C ASP A 163 0.43 -7.20 -4.38
N PRO A 164 1.73 -7.07 -4.11
CA PRO A 164 2.75 -7.52 -5.04
C PRO A 164 2.70 -9.04 -5.27
N THR A 165 2.07 -9.87 -4.43
CA THR A 165 2.03 -11.33 -4.64
C THR A 165 1.04 -11.76 -5.74
N ALA A 166 0.17 -10.86 -6.20
CA ALA A 166 -0.70 -11.17 -7.33
C ALA A 166 0.09 -11.28 -8.65
N PRO A 167 -0.39 -12.04 -9.64
CA PRO A 167 0.30 -12.18 -10.92
C PRO A 167 0.24 -10.90 -11.78
N ILE A 168 1.26 -10.70 -12.63
CA ILE A 168 1.45 -9.52 -13.49
C ILE A 168 0.27 -9.24 -14.43
N GLY A 169 -0.54 -10.26 -14.78
CA GLY A 169 -1.56 -10.19 -15.83
C GLY A 169 -2.85 -9.42 -15.49
N ARG A 170 -3.08 -9.04 -14.23
CA ARG A 170 -4.31 -8.33 -13.82
C ARG A 170 -4.02 -6.85 -13.57
N MET A 171 -4.17 -6.03 -14.62
CA MET A 171 -4.17 -4.56 -14.48
C MET A 171 -5.46 -4.11 -13.81
N VAL A 172 -5.44 -4.01 -12.48
CA VAL A 172 -6.60 -3.63 -11.67
C VAL A 172 -6.31 -2.37 -10.88
N ALA A 173 -7.36 -1.61 -10.55
CA ALA A 173 -7.23 -0.42 -9.73
C ALA A 173 -6.71 -0.78 -8.32
N TRP A 174 -7.10 -1.96 -7.81
CA TRP A 174 -6.65 -2.62 -6.59
C TRP A 174 -6.80 -4.14 -6.81
N ASN A 175 -6.00 -4.97 -6.14
CA ASN A 175 -5.99 -6.44 -6.32
C ASN A 175 -6.11 -7.21 -4.99
N GLY A 176 -6.34 -6.52 -3.89
CA GLY A 176 -6.68 -7.14 -2.61
C GLY A 176 -7.60 -6.23 -1.80
N ARG A 177 -8.28 -6.80 -0.82
CA ARG A 177 -9.25 -6.10 0.02
C ARG A 177 -9.09 -6.53 1.49
N LEU A 178 -8.74 -5.58 2.35
CA LEU A 178 -8.65 -5.83 3.80
C LEU A 178 -9.93 -5.37 4.48
N GLU A 179 -10.71 -6.32 4.96
CA GLU A 179 -12.00 -6.08 5.62
C GLU A 179 -11.79 -5.40 6.97
N LEU A 180 -12.58 -4.36 7.23
CA LEU A 180 -12.61 -3.65 8.51
C LEU A 180 -13.62 -4.29 9.48
N THR A 181 -14.62 -4.99 8.94
CA THR A 181 -15.62 -5.75 9.70
C THR A 181 -15.08 -7.12 10.10
N GLY A 182 -14.03 -7.15 10.92
CA GLY A 182 -13.67 -8.35 11.70
C GLY A 182 -14.63 -8.56 12.86
N LYS A 183 -14.54 -9.70 13.56
CA LYS A 183 -15.24 -9.89 14.83
C LYS A 183 -14.87 -8.74 15.79
N PRO A 184 -15.85 -8.09 16.46
CA PRO A 184 -15.57 -7.16 17.56
C PRO A 184 -14.61 -7.84 18.54
N ASP A 185 -13.60 -7.10 19.02
CA ASP A 185 -12.56 -7.57 19.96
C ASP A 185 -11.54 -8.59 19.43
N SER A 186 -11.58 -8.92 18.13
CA SER A 186 -10.56 -9.74 17.50
C SER A 186 -9.39 -8.91 16.99
N LYS A 187 -8.15 -9.34 17.29
CA LYS A 187 -6.93 -8.80 16.67
C LYS A 187 -6.81 -9.16 15.17
N TYR A 188 -7.64 -10.09 14.69
CA TYR A 188 -7.60 -10.60 13.34
C TYR A 188 -8.54 -9.84 12.40
N LEU A 189 -8.14 -9.77 11.13
CA LEU A 189 -8.88 -9.18 10.02
C LEU A 189 -8.99 -10.22 8.90
N TYR A 190 -9.98 -10.04 8.03
CA TYR A 190 -10.09 -10.83 6.81
C TYR A 190 -9.44 -10.09 5.66
N TYR A 191 -8.60 -10.79 4.91
CA TYR A 191 -7.96 -10.29 3.71
C TYR A 191 -8.40 -11.14 2.52
N THR A 192 -9.07 -10.52 1.57
CA THR A 192 -9.45 -11.15 0.30
C THR A 192 -8.37 -10.87 -0.74
N THR A 193 -7.80 -11.93 -1.29
CA THR A 193 -6.78 -11.89 -2.35
C THR A 193 -7.40 -11.69 -3.74
N TRP A 194 -6.54 -11.53 -4.74
CA TRP A 194 -6.89 -11.26 -6.13
C TRP A 194 -7.69 -12.38 -6.82
N ASP A 195 -7.58 -13.61 -6.33
CA ASP A 195 -8.28 -14.82 -6.79
C ASP A 195 -9.58 -15.10 -6.00
N GLY A 196 -9.84 -14.33 -4.95
CA GLY A 196 -11.02 -14.46 -4.11
C GLY A 196 -10.80 -15.25 -2.81
N ASP A 197 -9.60 -15.78 -2.59
CA ASP A 197 -9.30 -16.48 -1.33
C ASP A 197 -9.36 -15.52 -0.14
N ILE A 198 -9.94 -16.01 0.96
CA ILE A 198 -10.07 -15.23 2.20
C ILE A 198 -9.08 -15.78 3.22
N GLN A 199 -8.15 -14.93 3.61
CA GLN A 199 -7.14 -15.22 4.62
C GLN A 199 -7.47 -14.47 5.91
N THR A 200 -7.18 -15.10 7.04
CA THR A 200 -7.19 -14.40 8.34
C THR A 200 -5.79 -13.86 8.60
N VAL A 201 -5.71 -12.57 8.93
CA VAL A 201 -4.44 -11.85 9.06
C VAL A 201 -4.44 -10.92 10.26
N THR A 202 -3.28 -10.40 10.64
CA THR A 202 -3.13 -9.35 11.64
C THR A 202 -2.46 -8.11 11.03
N LEU A 203 -2.80 -6.93 11.54
CA LEU A 203 -2.13 -5.69 11.14
C LEU A 203 -1.09 -5.33 12.22
N LYS A 204 0.19 -5.36 11.86
CA LYS A 204 1.32 -5.15 12.81
C LYS A 204 1.73 -3.68 12.90
N CYS A 205 1.82 -3.02 11.75
CA CYS A 205 2.10 -1.58 11.69
C CYS A 205 1.60 -0.97 10.38
N VAL A 206 1.51 0.36 10.36
CA VAL A 206 1.15 1.14 9.18
C VAL A 206 2.15 2.27 9.00
N PHE A 207 2.60 2.49 7.77
CA PHE A 207 3.28 3.71 7.37
C PHE A 207 2.37 4.47 6.41
N ALA A 208 1.92 5.66 6.79
CA ALA A 208 1.22 6.56 5.89
C ALA A 208 2.20 7.48 5.19
N LEU A 209 2.06 7.63 3.87
CA LEU A 209 2.97 8.41 3.05
C LEU A 209 2.20 9.47 2.29
N ARG A 210 2.73 10.69 2.33
CA ARG A 210 2.31 11.79 1.46
C ARG A 210 3.50 12.37 0.73
N LYS A 211 3.28 12.87 -0.48
CA LYS A 211 4.28 13.68 -1.19
C LYS A 211 4.49 15.00 -0.45
N LYS A 212 5.74 15.38 -0.24
CA LYS A 212 6.09 16.72 0.24
C LYS A 212 5.78 17.75 -0.83
N LYS A 213 5.28 18.91 -0.41
CA LYS A 213 5.15 20.05 -1.31
C LYS A 213 6.54 20.64 -1.55
N SER A 214 6.74 21.31 -2.70
CA SER A 214 8.04 21.86 -3.10
C SER A 214 8.62 22.91 -2.13
N TRP A 215 7.82 23.45 -1.22
CA TRP A 215 8.24 24.38 -0.17
C TRP A 215 8.56 23.70 1.17
N GLU A 216 8.38 22.37 1.28
CA GLU A 216 8.72 21.57 2.46
C GLU A 216 10.09 20.84 2.32
N THR A 217 10.84 21.17 1.27
CA THR A 217 12.18 20.65 0.91
C THR A 217 13.23 21.73 1.03
#